data_AF-A0A800CI88-F1
#
_entry.id   AF-A0A800CI88-F1
#
_cell.length_a   1.000
_cell.length_b   1.000
_cell.length_c   1.000
_cell.angle_alpha   90.00
_cell.angle_beta   90.00
_cell.angle_gamma   90.00
#
_symmetry.space_group_name_H-M   'P 1'
#
loop_
_entity.id
_entity.type
_entity.pdbx_description
1 polymer ?
#
loop_
_entity_poly.entity_id
_entity_poly.type
_entity_poly.pdbx_seq_one_letter_code
_entity_poly.pdbx_strand_id
1 'polypeptide(L)'
;TRREGLYFGMNGLVIRLAFTVQGMITAVILTLSRYVAPTEGVLYPEQPLTAVWGLRFMIAGFPALALVVAYFLLGKYTLHDEKLAKMRTAVSHLHAQKRENLGLD
;
A
#
# COMPACT_ATOMS: atom_id res chain seq x y z
N THR A 1 15.31 -19.50 0.79
CA THR A 1 14.36 -19.74 1.90
C THR A 1 14.30 -18.65 2.97
N ARG A 2 15.37 -18.28 3.72
CA ARG A 2 15.25 -17.28 4.83
C ARG A 2 14.81 -15.87 4.41
N ARG A 3 15.34 -15.34 3.29
CA ARG A 3 14.99 -14.00 2.78
C ARG A 3 13.61 -13.97 2.12
N GLU A 4 13.22 -15.06 1.48
CA GLU A 4 11.90 -15.22 0.86
C GLU A 4 10.80 -15.19 1.91
N GLY A 5 10.95 -15.91 3.03
CA GLY A 5 9.98 -15.90 4.12
C GLY A 5 9.76 -14.49 4.72
N LEU A 6 10.82 -13.70 4.88
CA LEU A 6 10.71 -12.31 5.34
C LEU A 6 9.98 -11.43 4.32
N TYR A 7 10.28 -11.58 3.03
CA TYR A 7 9.59 -10.85 1.96
C TYR A 7 8.10 -11.18 1.92
N PHE A 8 7.74 -12.47 1.94
CA PHE A 8 6.34 -12.89 1.92
C PHE A 8 5.59 -12.45 3.18
N GLY A 9 6.23 -12.48 4.35
CA GLY A 9 5.66 -11.97 5.60
C GLY A 9 5.36 -10.46 5.52
N MET A 10 6.32 -9.67 5.05
CA MET A 10 6.15 -8.22 4.89
C MET A 10 5.06 -7.90 3.85
N ASN A 11 5.09 -8.56 2.69
CA ASN A 11 4.08 -8.37 1.65
C ASN A 11 2.68 -8.72 2.16
N GLY A 12 2.54 -9.85 2.87
CA GLY A 12 1.27 -10.27 3.47
C GLY A 12 0.73 -9.26 4.49
N LEU A 13 1.60 -8.69 5.33
CA LEU A 13 1.22 -7.64 6.28
C LEU A 13 0.75 -6.37 5.56
N VAL A 14 1.51 -5.91 4.57
CA VAL A 14 1.17 -4.70 3.79
C VAL A 14 -0.17 -4.85 3.10
N ILE A 15 -0.43 -5.99 2.44
CA ILE A 15 -1.71 -6.24 1.76
C ILE A 15 -2.87 -6.24 2.75
N ARG A 16 -2.74 -6.87 3.92
CA ARG A 16 -3.79 -6.90 4.94
C ARG A 16 -4.12 -5.50 5.46
N LEU A 17 -3.09 -4.71 5.75
CA LEU A 17 -3.28 -3.32 6.19
C LEU A 17 -3.93 -2.47 5.09
N ALA A 18 -3.54 -2.69 3.83
CA ALA A 18 -4.15 -2.00 2.69
C ALA A 18 -5.66 -2.31 2.58
N PHE A 19 -6.08 -3.57 2.77
CA PHE A 19 -7.50 -3.93 2.78
C PHE A 19 -8.28 -3.27 3.94
N THR A 20 -7.69 -3.20 5.14
CA THR A 20 -8.32 -2.50 6.28
C THR A 20 -8.53 -1.01 5.97
N VAL A 21 -7.51 -0.36 5.40
CA VAL A 21 -7.60 1.05 4.99
C VAL A 21 -8.62 1.24 3.87
N GLN A 22 -8.68 0.32 2.90
CA GLN A 22 -9.68 0.34 1.82
C GLN A 22 -11.11 0.26 2.38
N GLY A 23 -11.36 -0.60 3.38
CA GLY A 23 -12.65 -0.69 4.05
C GLY A 23 -13.05 0.62 4.73
N MET A 24 -12.10 1.27 5.42
CA MET A 24 -12.31 2.58 6.03
C MET A 24 -12.64 3.66 4.99
N ILE A 25 -11.89 3.72 3.89
CA ILE A 25 -12.14 4.66 2.80
C ILE A 25 -13.53 4.45 2.19
N THR A 26 -13.91 3.18 2.01
CA THR A 26 -15.23 2.81 1.48
C THR A 26 -16.34 3.32 2.39
N ALA A 27 -16.25 3.05 3.70
CA ALA A 27 -17.23 3.54 4.67
C ALA A 27 -17.33 5.07 4.65
N VAL A 28 -16.20 5.78 4.70
CA VAL A 28 -16.16 7.24 4.68
C VAL A 28 -16.80 7.80 3.42
N ILE A 29 -16.47 7.28 2.25
CA ILE A 29 -17.00 7.81 0.98
C ILE A 29 -18.50 7.57 0.88
N LEU A 30 -18.98 6.35 1.18
CA LEU A 30 -20.41 6.04 1.12
C LEU A 30 -21.23 6.92 2.09
N THR A 31 -20.71 7.17 3.29
CA THR A 31 -21.35 8.07 4.26
C THR A 31 -21.39 9.51 3.76
N LEU A 32 -20.25 10.06 3.32
CA LEU A 32 -20.17 11.46 2.85
C LEU A 32 -20.96 11.69 1.56
N SER A 33 -21.02 10.69 0.69
CA SER A 33 -21.74 10.76 -0.58
C SER A 33 -23.25 10.55 -0.43
N ARG A 34 -23.73 10.23 0.78
CA ARG A 34 -25.13 9.89 1.09
C ARG A 34 -25.64 8.70 0.28
N TYR A 35 -24.83 7.64 0.20
CA TYR A 35 -25.24 6.40 -0.44
C TYR A 35 -26.49 5.82 0.23
N VAL A 36 -27.47 5.39 -0.58
CA VAL A 36 -28.70 4.77 -0.09
C VAL A 36 -28.58 3.25 -0.23
N ALA A 37 -28.57 2.53 0.89
CA ALA A 37 -28.47 1.07 0.86
C ALA A 37 -29.80 0.42 0.42
N PRO A 38 -29.76 -0.70 -0.33
CA PRO A 38 -30.94 -1.51 -0.61
C PRO A 38 -31.64 -1.98 0.67
N THR A 39 -32.96 -2.13 0.62
CA THR A 39 -33.79 -2.71 1.68
C THR A 39 -34.63 -3.86 1.14
N GLU A 40 -35.24 -4.67 2.00
CA GLU A 40 -36.06 -5.83 1.60
C GLU A 40 -37.23 -5.45 0.67
N GLY A 41 -37.70 -4.20 0.69
CA GLY A 41 -38.76 -3.71 -0.18
C GLY A 41 -38.28 -2.94 -1.42
N VAL A 42 -37.03 -2.47 -1.45
CA VAL A 42 -36.48 -1.67 -2.55
C VAL A 42 -35.02 -2.08 -2.79
N LEU A 43 -34.83 -2.98 -3.76
CA LEU A 43 -33.51 -3.49 -4.10
C LEU A 43 -32.65 -2.46 -4.84
N TYR A 44 -33.28 -1.54 -5.57
CA TYR A 44 -32.62 -0.52 -6.39
C TYR A 44 -33.14 0.87 -6.02
N PRO A 45 -32.77 1.42 -4.84
CA PRO A 45 -33.18 2.76 -4.46
C PRO A 45 -32.52 3.78 -5.39
N GLU A 46 -33.25 4.86 -5.68
CA GLU A 46 -32.71 5.99 -6.43
C GLU A 46 -31.51 6.59 -5.67
N GLN A 47 -30.37 6.71 -6.35
CA GLN A 47 -29.15 7.23 -5.74
C GLN A 47 -29.01 8.73 -5.99
N PRO A 48 -28.62 9.53 -4.98
CA PRO A 48 -28.29 10.92 -5.22
C PRO A 48 -27.06 11.03 -6.13
N LEU A 49 -26.99 12.11 -6.90
CA LEU A 49 -25.86 12.40 -7.79
C LEU A 49 -24.51 12.35 -7.05
N THR A 50 -24.48 12.77 -5.78
CA THR A 50 -23.30 12.70 -4.92
C THR A 50 -22.82 11.27 -4.69
N ALA A 51 -23.72 10.29 -4.53
CA ALA A 51 -23.37 8.89 -4.35
C ALA A 51 -22.75 8.30 -5.62
N VAL A 52 -23.30 8.62 -6.79
CA VAL A 52 -22.74 8.20 -8.07
C VAL A 52 -21.33 8.76 -8.27
N TRP A 53 -21.11 10.03 -7.93
CA TRP A 53 -19.78 10.63 -7.95
C TRP A 53 -18.81 9.99 -6.95
N GLY A 54 -19.27 9.69 -5.73
CA GLY A 54 -18.48 9.00 -4.72
C GLY A 54 -17.98 7.63 -5.21
N LEU A 55 -18.86 6.83 -5.82
CA LEU A 55 -18.50 5.54 -6.40
C LEU A 55 -17.50 5.67 -7.56
N ARG A 56 -17.72 6.62 -8.49
CA ARG A 56 -16.78 6.89 -9.58
C ARG A 56 -15.41 7.34 -9.06
N PHE A 57 -15.40 8.16 -8.02
CA PHE A 57 -14.18 8.57 -7.35
C PHE A 57 -13.44 7.38 -6.74
N MET A 58 -14.13 6.44 -6.10
CA MET A 58 -13.49 5.22 -5.58
C MET A 58 -12.84 4.36 -6.67
N ILE A 59 -13.49 4.24 -7.83
CA ILE A 59 -13.01 3.40 -8.94
C ILE A 59 -11.81 4.02 -9.65
N ALA A 60 -11.82 5.34 -9.89
CA ALA A 60 -10.82 6.00 -10.73
C ALA A 60 -10.09 7.14 -10.02
N GLY A 61 -10.81 8.01 -9.31
CA GLY A 61 -10.23 9.18 -8.66
C GLY A 61 -9.23 8.84 -7.56
N PHE A 62 -9.59 7.94 -6.65
CA PHE A 62 -8.74 7.52 -5.54
C PHE A 62 -7.49 6.76 -6.02
N PRO A 63 -7.58 5.77 -6.93
CA PRO A 63 -6.39 5.16 -7.52
C PRO A 63 -5.49 6.18 -8.24
N ALA A 64 -6.06 7.12 -8.99
CA ALA A 64 -5.28 8.16 -9.66
C ALA A 64 -4.51 9.04 -8.64
N LEU A 65 -5.17 9.47 -7.57
CA LEU A 65 -4.51 10.21 -6.49
C LEU A 65 -3.41 9.40 -5.81
N ALA A 66 -3.65 8.11 -5.55
CA ALA A 66 -2.65 7.22 -4.97
C ALA A 66 -1.42 7.08 -5.87
N LEU A 67 -1.60 7.00 -7.19
CA LEU A 67 -0.50 6.97 -8.16
C LEU A 67 0.30 8.28 -8.16
N VAL A 68 -0.36 9.43 -8.07
CA VAL A 68 0.33 10.72 -7.95
C VAL A 68 1.17 10.78 -6.67
N VAL A 69 0.62 10.33 -5.54
CA VAL A 69 1.37 10.25 -4.28
C VAL A 69 2.55 9.30 -4.41
N ALA A 70 2.35 8.12 -5.01
CA ALA A 70 3.42 7.15 -5.24
C ALA A 70 4.54 7.73 -6.13
N TYR A 71 4.18 8.47 -7.18
CA TYR A 71 5.14 9.16 -8.04
C TYR A 71 6.04 10.12 -7.24
N PHE A 72 5.47 10.96 -6.37
CA PHE A 72 6.25 11.87 -5.55
C PHE A 72 7.12 11.17 -4.50
N LEU A 73 6.61 10.09 -3.89
CA LEU A 73 7.38 9.30 -2.92
C LEU A 73 8.56 8.59 -3.58
N LEU A 74 8.34 7.99 -4.75
CA LEU A 74 9.38 7.31 -5.52
C LEU A 74 10.37 8.31 -6.12
N GLY A 75 9.92 9.48 -6.57
CA GLY A 75 10.79 10.54 -7.09
C GLY A 75 11.78 11.07 -6.04
N LYS A 76 11.44 11.01 -4.75
CA LYS A 76 12.35 11.36 -3.64
C LYS A 76 13.25 10.22 -3.19
N TYR A 77 13.14 9.03 -3.78
CA TYR A 77 13.96 7.90 -3.41
C TYR A 77 15.40 8.12 -3.90
N THR A 78 16.34 8.37 -2.99
CA THR A 78 17.71 8.75 -3.36
C THR A 78 18.70 7.59 -3.41
N LEU A 79 18.23 6.35 -3.33
CA LEU A 79 19.11 5.16 -3.30
C LEU A 79 19.44 4.70 -4.73
N HIS A 80 20.23 5.50 -5.42
CA HIS A 80 20.72 5.22 -6.77
C HIS A 80 22.26 5.31 -6.81
N ASP A 81 22.85 4.73 -7.84
CA ASP A 81 24.27 4.80 -8.20
C ASP A 81 25.24 4.61 -7.02
N GLU A 82 26.02 5.65 -6.71
CA GLU A 82 27.09 5.61 -5.73
C GLU A 82 26.58 5.32 -4.30
N LYS A 83 25.39 5.83 -3.94
CA LYS A 83 24.77 5.54 -2.63
C LYS A 83 24.37 4.07 -2.53
N LEU A 84 23.85 3.51 -3.62
CA LEU A 84 23.51 2.09 -3.68
C LEU A 84 24.77 1.21 -3.57
N ALA A 85 25.84 1.57 -4.29
CA ALA A 85 27.11 0.87 -4.24
C ALA A 85 27.72 0.90 -2.82
N LYS A 86 27.80 2.09 -2.20
CA LYS A 86 28.28 2.25 -0.82
C LYS A 86 27.47 1.43 0.18
N MET A 87 26.14 1.48 0.07
CA MET A 87 25.25 0.72 0.95
C MET A 87 25.44 -0.79 0.79
N ARG A 88 25.59 -1.28 -0.45
CA ARG A 88 25.83 -2.71 -0.72
C ARG A 88 27.15 -3.19 -0.11
N THR A 89 28.22 -2.40 -0.24
CA THR A 89 29.53 -2.71 0.37
C THR A 89 29.48 -2.69 1.89
N ALA A 90 28.77 -1.72 2.49
CA ALA A 90 28.57 -1.68 3.94
C ALA A 90 27.81 -2.91 4.45
N VAL A 91 26.73 -3.31 3.76
CA VAL A 91 25.95 -4.49 4.11
C VAL A 91 26.77 -5.79 3.98
N SER A 92 27.62 -5.92 2.95
CA SER A 92 28.50 -7.09 2.83
C SER A 92 29.55 -7.16 3.94
N HIS A 93 30.13 -6.01 4.34
CA HIS A 93 31.06 -5.95 5.46
C HIS A 93 30.40 -6.41 6.77
N LEU A 94 29.18 -5.94 7.04
CA LEU A 94 28.41 -6.37 8.22
C LEU A 94 28.10 -7.87 8.20
N HIS A 95 27.84 -8.43 7.02
CA HIS A 95 27.64 -9.88 6.88
C HIS A 95 28.93 -10.67 7.12
N ALA A 96 30.09 -10.18 6.69
CA ALA A 96 31.39 -10.80 6.94
C ALA A 96 31.73 -10.79 8.44
N GLN A 97 31.64 -9.62 9.09
CA GLN A 97 31.86 -9.49 10.55
C GLN A 97 30.94 -10.41 11.36
N LYS A 98 29.69 -10.57 10.92
CA LYS A 98 28.75 -11.48 11.59
C LYS A 98 29.16 -12.94 11.46
N ARG A 99 29.78 -13.37 10.34
CA ARG A 99 30.27 -14.74 10.17
C ARG A 99 31.48 -15.03 11.05
N GLU A 100 32.41 -14.08 11.10
CA GLU A 100 33.60 -14.13 11.95
C GLU A 100 33.22 -14.22 13.44
N ASN A 101 32.32 -13.35 13.90
CA ASN A 101 31.80 -13.36 15.28
C ASN A 101 31.05 -14.64 15.67
N LEU A 102 30.58 -15.42 14.69
CA LEU A 102 29.91 -16.70 14.92
C LEU A 102 30.86 -17.91 14.77
N GLY A 103 32.14 -17.67 14.48
CA GLY A 103 33.14 -18.73 14.29
C GLY A 103 32.86 -19.64 13.10
N LEU A 104 32.23 -19.10 12.03
CA LEU A 104 31.82 -19.84 10.83
C LEU A 104 32.81 -19.70 9.67
N ASP A 105 34.08 -19.46 9.97
CA ASP A 105 35.17 -19.30 9.00
C ASP A 105 36.16 -20.47 9.05
#